data_AF-A0A559KEX8-F1
#
_entry.id   AF-A0A559KEX8-F1
#
_cell.length_a   1.000
_cell.length_b   1.000
_cell.length_c   1.000
_cell.angle_alpha   90.00
_cell.angle_beta   90.00
_cell.angle_gamma   90.00
#
_symmetry.space_group_name_H-M   'P 1'
#
loop_
_entity.id
_entity.type
_entity.pdbx_description
1 polymer ?
#
loop_
_entity_poly.entity_id
_entity_poly.type
_entity_poly.pdbx_seq_one_letter_code
_entity_poly.pdbx_strand_id
1 'polypeptide(L)'
;MKLQVDLEPLTFDPIHVGPLPDQLALLNNINARCVELAVEGALTGDPQKIYHSLYFDPLTAAVLSLDEIHSMTKELFEACRHDLTYFKHLNM
;
A
#
# COMPACT_ATOMS: atom_id res chain seq x y z
N MET A 1 6.10 10.24 -0.07
CA MET A 1 7.05 11.38 -0.20
C MET A 1 7.59 11.42 -1.63
N LYS A 2 7.05 12.30 -2.49
CA LYS A 2 7.61 12.52 -3.83
C LYS A 2 8.72 13.56 -3.71
N LEU A 3 9.94 13.15 -4.00
CA LEU A 3 11.09 14.03 -4.13
C LEU A 3 10.93 14.83 -5.43
N GLN A 4 11.19 16.13 -5.37
CA GLN A 4 11.27 16.99 -6.54
C GLN A 4 12.71 16.85 -7.08
N VAL A 5 12.85 16.40 -8.32
CA VAL A 5 14.13 16.01 -8.92
C VAL A 5 14.47 17.02 -10.01
N ASP A 6 15.59 17.73 -9.85
CA ASP A 6 16.17 18.57 -10.89
C ASP A 6 16.80 17.67 -11.95
N LEU A 7 16.28 17.72 -13.18
CA LEU A 7 16.62 16.76 -14.24
C LEU A 7 17.93 17.13 -14.96
N GLU A 8 19.04 16.63 -14.43
CA GLU A 8 20.22 16.21 -15.22
C GLU A 8 20.10 14.69 -15.55
N PRO A 9 20.83 14.15 -16.54
CA PRO A 9 20.56 12.80 -17.06
C PRO A 9 20.71 11.69 -15.99
N LEU A 10 19.58 11.05 -15.63
CA LEU A 10 19.45 9.75 -14.96
C LEU A 10 19.92 9.59 -13.49
N THR A 11 20.34 10.64 -12.79
CA THR A 11 20.62 10.57 -11.34
C THR A 11 19.49 11.12 -10.49
N PHE A 12 19.14 10.39 -9.42
CA PHE A 12 18.23 10.87 -8.38
C PHE A 12 19.06 11.42 -7.22
N ASP A 13 19.11 12.74 -7.09
CA ASP A 13 19.78 13.41 -5.98
C ASP A 13 18.74 13.82 -4.91
N PRO A 14 18.63 13.09 -3.79
CA PRO A 14 17.67 13.42 -2.75
C PRO A 14 18.05 14.74 -2.07
N ILE A 15 17.08 15.63 -1.95
CA ILE A 15 17.24 16.91 -1.24
C ILE A 15 16.66 16.78 0.16
N HIS A 16 17.38 17.31 1.16
CA HIS A 16 16.90 17.35 2.53
C HIS A 16 15.77 18.38 2.68
N VAL A 17 14.56 17.90 2.99
CA VAL A 17 13.34 18.73 3.12
C VAL A 17 13.06 19.23 4.54
N GLY A 18 13.76 18.72 5.56
CA GLY A 18 13.45 18.99 6.97
C GLY A 18 12.25 18.21 7.51
N PRO A 19 11.83 18.46 8.77
CA PRO A 19 10.69 17.79 9.37
C PRO A 19 9.37 18.23 8.70
N LEU A 20 8.49 17.27 8.43
CA LEU A 20 7.11 17.58 8.04
C LEU A 20 6.35 18.21 9.23
N PRO A 21 5.42 19.15 8.99
CA PRO A 21 4.45 19.54 10.00
C PRO A 21 3.75 18.32 10.60
N ASP A 22 3.52 18.31 11.91
CA ASP A 22 3.05 17.11 12.63
C ASP A 22 1.80 16.48 12.02
N GLN A 23 0.84 17.30 11.58
CA GLN A 23 -0.40 16.80 10.98
C GLN A 23 -0.15 16.08 9.65
N LEU A 24 0.78 16.59 8.84
CA LEU A 24 1.19 15.96 7.57
C LEU A 24 2.06 14.72 7.81
N ALA A 25 2.90 14.74 8.85
CA ALA A 25 3.69 13.58 9.25
C ALA A 25 2.78 12.41 9.63
N LEU A 26 1.72 12.66 10.42
CA LEU A 26 0.73 11.64 10.78
C LEU A 26 0.04 11.05 9.53
N LEU A 27 -0.47 11.91 8.65
CA LEU A 27 -1.16 11.46 7.44
C LEU A 27 -0.24 10.67 6.51
N ASN A 28 0.98 11.17 6.26
CA ASN A 28 1.95 10.48 5.42
C ASN A 28 2.34 9.13 6.02
N ASN A 29 2.49 9.03 7.35
CA ASN A 29 2.78 7.77 8.02
C ASN A 29 1.64 6.75 7.82
N ILE A 30 0.38 7.13 8.00
CA ILE A 30 -0.75 6.20 7.79
C ILE A 30 -0.74 5.64 6.36
N ASN A 31 -0.56 6.52 5.37
CA ASN A 31 -0.49 6.10 3.96
C ASN A 31 0.72 5.20 3.69
N ALA A 32 1.90 5.53 4.24
CA ALA A 32 3.10 4.72 4.06
C ALA A 32 2.95 3.33 4.70
N ARG A 33 2.40 3.25 5.92
CA ARG A 33 2.21 1.98 6.64
C ARG A 33 1.21 1.05 5.95
N CYS A 34 0.17 1.60 5.33
CA CYS A 34 -0.74 0.83 4.48
C CYS A 34 0.03 0.08 3.38
N VAL A 35 0.90 0.79 2.64
CA VAL A 35 1.70 0.21 1.55
C VAL A 35 2.78 -0.74 2.06
N GLU A 36 3.45 -0.40 3.17
CA GLU A 36 4.44 -1.28 3.79
C GLU A 36 3.84 -2.64 4.15
N LEU A 37 2.61 -2.67 4.68
CA LEU A 37 1.92 -3.91 5.00
C LEU A 37 1.59 -4.74 3.76
N ALA A 38 1.21 -4.08 2.64
CA ALA A 38 1.01 -4.76 1.36
C ALA A 38 2.33 -5.36 0.82
N VAL A 39 3.43 -4.60 0.90
CA VAL A 39 4.77 -5.07 0.51
C VAL A 39 5.20 -6.24 1.37
N GLU A 40 4.99 -6.18 2.68
CA GLU A 40 5.28 -7.29 3.59
C GLU A 40 4.42 -8.52 3.23
N GLY A 41 3.15 -8.33 2.90
CA GLY A 41 2.27 -9.41 2.40
C GLY A 41 2.84 -10.09 1.16
N ALA A 42 3.28 -9.32 0.18
CA ALA A 42 3.90 -9.85 -1.04
C ALA A 42 5.23 -10.58 -0.76
N LEU A 43 6.10 -10.00 0.07
CA LEU A 43 7.40 -10.60 0.41
C LEU A 43 7.26 -11.87 1.26
N THR A 44 6.29 -11.91 2.18
CA THR A 44 6.06 -13.06 3.07
C THR A 44 5.13 -14.11 2.48
N GLY A 45 4.50 -13.81 1.33
CA GLY A 45 3.50 -14.63 0.67
C GLY A 45 2.23 -14.81 1.49
N ASP A 46 1.86 -13.83 2.31
CA ASP A 46 0.72 -13.87 3.22
C ASP A 46 -0.41 -12.94 2.73
N PRO A 47 -1.51 -13.48 2.17
CA PRO A 47 -2.60 -12.66 1.64
C PRO A 47 -3.35 -11.89 2.75
N GLN A 48 -3.32 -12.35 4.01
CA GLN A 48 -4.05 -11.69 5.10
C GLN A 48 -3.52 -10.27 5.34
N LYS A 49 -2.23 -10.04 5.10
CA LYS A 49 -1.63 -8.70 5.18
C LYS A 49 -2.20 -7.76 4.10
N ILE A 50 -2.60 -8.27 2.94
CA ILE A 50 -3.24 -7.44 1.89
C ILE A 50 -4.64 -7.01 2.34
N TYR A 51 -5.43 -7.93 2.89
CA TYR A 51 -6.73 -7.59 3.47
C TYR A 51 -6.59 -6.52 4.56
N HIS A 52 -5.66 -6.71 5.51
CA HIS A 52 -5.41 -5.72 6.55
C HIS A 52 -4.93 -4.39 5.98
N SER A 53 -4.07 -4.38 4.96
CA SER A 53 -3.63 -3.16 4.28
C SER A 53 -4.83 -2.37 3.75
N LEU A 54 -5.75 -3.03 3.04
CA LEU A 54 -6.93 -2.39 2.47
C LEU A 54 -7.97 -1.97 3.52
N TYR A 55 -8.05 -2.64 4.67
CA TYR A 55 -8.89 -2.18 5.79
C TYR A 55 -8.42 -0.85 6.38
N PHE A 56 -7.11 -0.57 6.33
CA PHE A 56 -6.51 0.66 6.85
C PHE A 56 -6.17 1.68 5.75
N ASP A 57 -6.47 1.40 4.49
CA ASP A 57 -6.31 2.34 3.40
C ASP A 57 -7.33 3.50 3.55
N PRO A 58 -6.89 4.76 3.71
CA PRO A 58 -7.80 5.86 4.04
C PRO A 58 -8.89 6.12 3.01
N LEU A 59 -8.61 5.90 1.72
CA LEU A 59 -9.61 6.09 0.66
C LEU A 59 -10.63 4.95 0.67
N THR A 60 -10.15 3.72 0.73
CA THR A 60 -10.97 2.50 0.73
C THR A 60 -11.91 2.49 1.95
N ALA A 61 -11.37 2.74 3.15
CA ALA A 61 -12.14 2.79 4.39
C ALA A 61 -13.12 3.97 4.49
N ALA A 62 -12.93 5.03 3.69
CA ALA A 62 -13.86 6.17 3.64
C ALA A 62 -15.11 5.88 2.81
N VAL A 63 -15.06 4.89 1.91
CA VAL A 63 -16.13 4.63 0.93
C VAL A 63 -16.82 3.29 1.16
N LEU A 64 -16.10 2.29 1.69
CA LEU A 64 -16.58 0.92 1.83
C LEU A 64 -16.61 0.46 3.29
N SER A 65 -17.56 -0.41 3.61
CA SER A 65 -17.57 -1.19 4.85
C SER A 65 -16.52 -2.30 4.83
N LEU A 66 -16.13 -2.84 6.00
CA LEU A 66 -15.16 -3.93 6.09
C LEU A 66 -15.54 -5.16 5.25
N ASP A 67 -16.83 -5.50 5.20
CA ASP A 67 -17.32 -6.63 4.39
C ASP A 67 -17.20 -6.35 2.88
N GLU A 68 -17.49 -5.12 2.44
CA GLU A 68 -17.31 -4.71 1.05
C GLU A 68 -15.83 -4.69 0.66
N ILE A 69 -14.95 -4.21 1.55
CA ILE A 69 -13.50 -4.24 1.33
C ILE A 69 -13.01 -5.68 1.19
N HIS A 70 -13.49 -6.57 2.05
CA HIS A 70 -13.14 -7.99 1.99
C HIS A 70 -13.56 -8.62 0.65
N SER A 71 -14.81 -8.40 0.22
CA SER A 71 -15.32 -8.91 -1.07
C SER A 71 -14.55 -8.33 -2.26
N MET A 72 -14.33 -7.02 -2.28
CA MET A 72 -13.56 -6.33 -3.33
C MET A 72 -12.12 -6.88 -3.40
N THR A 73 -11.48 -7.10 -2.25
CA THR A 73 -10.11 -7.64 -2.20
C THR A 73 -10.05 -9.05 -2.76
N LYS A 74 -11.04 -9.89 -2.46
CA LYS A 74 -11.17 -11.23 -3.03
C LYS A 74 -11.33 -11.19 -4.54
N GLU A 75 -12.17 -10.29 -5.06
CA GLU A 75 -12.38 -10.10 -6.50
C GLU A 75 -11.08 -9.63 -7.19
N LEU A 76 -10.32 -8.73 -6.57
CA LEU A 76 -9.00 -8.30 -7.06
C LEU A 76 -7.99 -9.47 -7.09
N PHE A 77 -7.98 -10.32 -6.06
CA PHE A 77 -7.12 -11.50 -6.04
C PHE A 77 -7.46 -12.49 -7.17
N GLU A 78 -8.74 -12.67 -7.48
CA GLU A 78 -9.16 -13.50 -8.62
C GLU A 78 -8.74 -12.88 -9.94
N ALA A 79 -9.04 -11.59 -10.14
CA ALA A 79 -8.74 -10.88 -11.38
C ALA A 79 -7.23 -10.85 -11.69
N CYS A 80 -6.39 -10.73 -10.66
CA CYS A 80 -4.94 -10.68 -10.79
C CYS A 80 -4.24 -12.03 -10.57
N ARG A 81 -4.98 -13.13 -10.38
CA ARG A 81 -4.44 -14.43 -9.95
C ARG A 81 -3.20 -14.89 -10.72
N HIS A 82 -3.17 -14.67 -12.03
CA HIS A 82 -2.06 -15.06 -12.90
C HIS A 82 -0.72 -14.43 -12.49
N ASP A 83 -0.75 -13.18 -12.00
CA ASP A 83 0.46 -12.41 -11.68
C ASP A 83 0.87 -12.52 -10.19
N LEU A 84 -0.01 -13.10 -9.36
CA LEU A 84 0.15 -13.17 -7.90
C LEU A 84 0.71 -14.52 -7.43
N THR A 85 1.72 -15.04 -8.12
CA THR A 85 2.27 -16.40 -7.91
C THR A 85 3.05 -16.59 -6.60
N TYR A 86 3.32 -15.50 -5.87
CA TYR A 86 4.14 -15.49 -4.66
C TYR A 86 3.33 -15.66 -3.36
N PHE A 87 2.00 -15.63 -3.41
CA PHE A 87 1.19 -15.96 -2.24
C PHE A 87 1.14 -17.47 -2.00
N LYS A 88 1.35 -17.87 -0.74
CA LYS A 88 1.36 -19.28 -0.33
C LYS A 88 0.01 -19.94 -0.56
N HIS A 89 -1.05 -19.20 -0.22
CA HIS A 89 -2.44 -19.57 -0.43
C HIS A 89 -3.21 -18.30 -0.79
N LEU A 90 -4.16 -18.39 -1.71
CA LEU A 90 -5.16 -17.36 -1.91
C LEU A 90 -6.42 -17.89 -1.23
N ASN A 91 -6.59 -17.56 0.05
CA ASN A 91 -7.82 -17.89 0.77
C ASN A 91 -8.91 -16.97 0.21
N MET A 92 -9.83 -17.58 -0.53
CA MET A 92 -10.94 -16.96 -1.23
C MET A 92 -12.21 -17.12 -0.44
#